data_AF-V9HGH6-F1
#
_entry.id   AF-V9HGH6-F1
#
_cell.length_a   1.000
_cell.length_b   1.000
_cell.length_c   1.000
_cell.angle_alpha   90.00
_cell.angle_beta   90.00
_cell.angle_gamma   90.00
#
_symmetry.space_group_name_H-M   'P 1'
#
loop_
_entity.id
_entity.type
_entity.pdbx_description
1 polymer ?
#
loop_
_entity_poly.entity_id
_entity_poly.type
_entity_poly.pdbx_seq_one_letter_code
_entity_poly.pdbx_strand_id
1 'polypeptide(L)'
;MIKIKIQKGKNEEPIFKINLKDDDIVKFPFLKRAILEGKKITGRYNYEVPLRYFVPIVKNIKKDNLAIDKLSKLEFLEFFDDFEEKYYASLNATPKFMRLWRSEKCPNIFKIKIDPENLTLTKEVAFKKISIKFGEL
;
A
#
# COMPACT_ATOMS: atom_id res chain seq x y z
N MET A 1 -14.49 13.63 7.09
CA MET A 1 -14.30 12.36 6.36
C MET A 1 -13.01 12.47 5.56
N ILE A 2 -12.06 11.63 5.93
CA ILE A 2 -10.74 11.53 5.32
C ILE A 2 -10.92 10.90 3.94
N LYS A 3 -10.33 11.51 2.91
CA LYS A 3 -10.37 10.96 1.55
C LYS A 3 -9.02 10.37 1.20
N ILE A 4 -9.02 9.13 0.72
CA ILE A 4 -7.82 8.41 0.29
C ILE A 4 -7.88 8.07 -1.20
N LYS A 5 -6.71 7.98 -1.83
CA LYS A 5 -6.59 7.57 -3.23
C LYS A 5 -5.30 6.79 -3.45
N ILE A 6 -5.41 5.67 -4.15
CA ILE A 6 -4.25 5.00 -4.77
C ILE A 6 -4.28 5.32 -6.25
N GLN A 7 -3.27 6.03 -6.75
CA GLN A 7 -3.16 6.38 -8.17
C GLN A 7 -1.98 5.66 -8.80
N LYS A 8 -2.04 5.46 -10.12
CA LYS A 8 -0.91 4.97 -10.91
C LYS A 8 0.13 6.08 -11.07
N GLY A 9 1.34 5.82 -10.57
CA GLY A 9 2.54 6.60 -10.83
C GLY A 9 3.27 6.13 -12.08
N LYS A 10 4.56 6.50 -12.19
CA LYS A 10 5.43 6.01 -13.26
C LYS A 10 5.74 4.53 -13.03
N ASN A 11 5.92 3.75 -14.10
CA ASN A 11 6.34 2.34 -14.03
C ASN A 11 5.48 1.45 -13.10
N GLU A 12 4.16 1.64 -13.11
CA GLU A 12 3.22 0.90 -12.24
C GLU A 12 3.42 1.12 -10.74
N GLU A 13 4.14 2.16 -10.31
CA GLU A 13 4.29 2.48 -8.89
C GLU A 13 2.98 3.03 -8.31
N PRO A 14 2.41 2.43 -7.26
CA PRO A 14 1.23 2.95 -6.59
C PRO A 14 1.57 4.15 -5.72
N ILE A 15 0.96 5.30 -6.01
CA ILE A 15 1.10 6.52 -5.20
C ILE A 15 -0.11 6.64 -4.29
N PHE A 16 0.12 6.66 -2.99
CA PHE A 16 -0.93 6.81 -1.98
C PHE A 16 -1.08 8.26 -1.55
N LYS A 17 -2.28 8.80 -1.74
CA LYS A 17 -2.65 10.17 -1.39
C LYS A 17 -3.75 10.19 -0.35
N ILE A 18 -3.67 11.16 0.55
CA ILE A 18 -4.66 11.37 1.61
C ILE A 18 -4.99 12.86 1.71
N ASN A 19 -6.27 13.14 2.01
CA ASN A 19 -6.74 14.46 2.39
C ASN A 19 -7.12 14.45 3.88
N LEU A 20 -6.42 15.24 4.67
CA LEU A 20 -6.61 15.37 6.11
C LEU A 20 -6.91 16.82 6.50
N LYS A 21 -7.84 17.02 7.42
CA LYS A 21 -8.02 18.28 8.13
C LYS A 21 -7.21 18.27 9.43
N ASP A 22 -6.97 19.43 10.02
CA ASP A 22 -6.24 19.53 11.30
C ASP A 22 -6.93 18.70 12.41
N ASP A 23 -8.27 18.75 12.46
CA ASP A 23 -9.07 17.93 13.38
C ASP A 23 -8.90 16.41 13.18
N ASP A 24 -8.62 15.96 11.94
CA ASP A 24 -8.41 14.54 11.67
C ASP A 24 -7.11 14.04 12.33
N ILE A 25 -6.08 14.89 12.42
CA ILE A 25 -4.79 14.57 13.05
C ILE A 25 -4.93 14.50 14.58
N VAL A 26 -5.76 15.37 15.15
CA VAL A 26 -6.10 15.33 16.59
C VAL A 26 -6.92 14.08 16.91
N LYS A 27 -7.93 13.78 16.08
CA LYS A 27 -8.82 12.61 16.24
C LYS A 27 -8.09 11.28 16.02
N PHE A 28 -7.14 11.23 15.10
CA PHE A 28 -6.38 10.02 14.76
C PHE A 28 -4.87 10.27 14.86
N PRO A 29 -4.29 10.32 16.08
CA PRO A 29 -2.89 10.68 16.29
C PRO A 29 -1.88 9.78 15.56
N PHE A 30 -2.23 8.53 15.26
CA PHE A 30 -1.37 7.60 14.51
C PHE A 30 -1.10 8.08 13.06
N LEU A 31 -1.92 9.00 12.52
CA LEU A 31 -1.67 9.61 11.22
C LEU A 31 -0.47 10.55 11.20
N LYS A 32 -0.02 11.05 12.38
CA LYS A 32 1.13 11.97 12.49
C LYS A 32 2.40 11.39 11.86
N ARG A 33 2.68 10.10 12.10
CA ARG A 33 3.86 9.44 11.54
C ARG A 33 3.76 9.30 10.02
N ALA A 34 2.56 8.96 9.53
CA ALA A 34 2.30 8.80 8.10
C ALA A 34 2.50 10.13 7.32
N ILE A 35 2.07 11.26 7.88
CA ILE A 35 2.28 12.58 7.25
C ILE A 35 3.71 13.10 7.42
N LEU A 36 4.39 12.78 8.52
CA LEU A 36 5.78 13.19 8.78
C LEU A 36 6.75 12.52 7.79
N GLU A 37 6.55 11.24 7.53
CA GLU A 37 7.32 10.47 6.52
C GLU A 37 6.78 10.65 5.10
N GLY A 38 5.65 11.34 4.96
CA GLY A 38 5.04 11.70 3.70
C GLY A 38 5.53 13.05 3.17
N LYS A 39 4.91 13.46 2.07
CA LYS A 39 5.16 14.73 1.39
C LYS A 39 3.87 15.55 1.34
N LYS A 40 3.93 16.81 1.80
CA LYS A 40 2.82 17.75 1.63
C LYS A 40 2.70 18.13 0.15
N ILE A 41 1.48 18.10 -0.36
CA ILE A 41 1.14 18.43 -1.76
C ILE A 41 -0.05 19.38 -1.81
N THR A 42 -0.29 19.99 -2.96
CA THR A 42 -1.44 20.89 -3.19
C THR A 42 -2.54 20.22 -4.02
N GLY A 43 -3.77 20.71 -3.87
CA GLY A 43 -4.94 20.24 -4.61
C GLY A 43 -5.93 19.44 -3.76
N ARG A 44 -6.69 18.53 -4.40
CA ARG A 44 -7.75 17.73 -3.74
C ARG A 44 -7.24 16.83 -2.61
N TYR A 45 -5.98 16.43 -2.66
CA TYR A 45 -5.26 15.70 -1.62
C TYR A 45 -4.13 16.59 -1.12
N ASN A 46 -3.86 16.58 0.18
CA ASN A 46 -2.86 17.45 0.78
C ASN A 46 -1.60 16.70 1.25
N TYR A 47 -1.60 15.37 1.23
CA TYR A 47 -0.41 14.56 1.45
C TYR A 47 -0.30 13.41 0.44
N GLU A 48 0.93 13.12 0.06
CA GLU A 48 1.38 11.85 -0.50
C GLU A 48 2.10 11.08 0.62
N VAL A 49 1.65 9.87 0.93
CA VAL A 49 2.07 9.12 2.12
C VAL A 49 2.70 7.80 1.67
N PRO A 50 3.74 7.28 2.37
CA PRO A 50 4.28 5.96 2.06
C PRO A 50 3.19 4.89 2.09
N LEU A 51 3.07 4.10 1.02
CA LEU A 51 1.97 3.16 0.85
C LEU A 51 1.89 2.09 1.95
N ARG A 52 2.99 1.77 2.65
CA ARG A 52 2.99 0.90 3.85
C ARG A 52 1.97 1.32 4.92
N TYR A 53 1.58 2.60 4.96
CA TYR A 53 0.57 3.11 5.89
C TYR A 53 -0.87 2.87 5.43
N PHE A 54 -1.10 2.48 4.17
CA PHE A 54 -2.45 2.29 3.63
C PHE A 54 -3.26 1.25 4.42
N VAL A 55 -2.72 0.04 4.59
CA VAL A 55 -3.42 -1.04 5.30
C VAL A 55 -3.69 -0.66 6.77
N PRO A 56 -2.70 -0.15 7.55
CA PRO A 56 -2.96 0.36 8.89
C PRO A 56 -4.04 1.45 8.95
N ILE A 57 -4.02 2.41 8.03
CA ILE A 57 -5.01 3.50 8.00
C ILE A 57 -6.42 2.98 7.74
N VAL A 58 -6.59 2.14 6.71
CA VAL A 58 -7.91 1.59 6.36
C VAL A 58 -8.46 0.69 7.47
N LYS A 59 -7.61 -0.09 8.14
CA LYS A 59 -8.04 -0.97 9.24
C LYS A 59 -8.40 -0.23 10.53
N ASN A 60 -7.76 0.90 10.83
CA ASN A 60 -7.93 1.59 12.11
C ASN A 60 -8.92 2.77 12.06
N ILE A 61 -9.31 3.24 10.87
CA ILE A 61 -10.31 4.29 10.72
C ILE A 61 -11.65 3.64 10.35
N LYS A 62 -12.68 3.87 11.18
CA LYS A 62 -14.05 3.43 10.88
C LYS A 62 -14.49 3.95 9.51
N LYS A 63 -15.19 3.12 8.74
CA LYS A 63 -15.66 3.44 7.37
C LYS A 63 -16.41 4.78 7.28
N ASP A 64 -17.18 5.17 8.29
CA ASP A 64 -17.92 6.45 8.27
C ASP A 64 -16.99 7.69 8.31
N ASN A 65 -15.72 7.50 8.65
CA ASN A 65 -14.71 8.55 8.66
C ASN A 65 -13.74 8.47 7.48
N LEU A 66 -13.84 7.46 6.61
CA LEU A 66 -12.90 7.21 5.52
C LEU A 66 -13.64 6.98 4.20
N ALA A 67 -13.17 7.58 3.12
CA ALA A 67 -13.71 7.33 1.78
C ALA A 67 -12.58 7.15 0.77
N ILE A 68 -12.71 6.15 -0.10
CA ILE A 68 -11.80 5.95 -1.23
C ILE A 68 -12.31 6.66 -2.49
N ASP A 69 -11.40 7.32 -3.20
CA ASP A 69 -11.72 7.96 -4.47
C ASP A 69 -12.13 6.93 -5.51
N LYS A 70 -13.20 7.19 -6.26
CA LYS A 70 -13.73 6.29 -7.31
C LYS A 70 -12.72 5.99 -8.42
N LEU A 71 -11.73 6.86 -8.63
CA LEU A 71 -10.66 6.68 -9.61
C LEU A 71 -9.43 5.97 -9.01
N SER A 72 -9.53 5.41 -7.81
CA SER A 72 -8.44 4.67 -7.19
C SER A 72 -8.20 3.34 -7.88
N LYS A 73 -6.94 2.90 -7.85
CA LYS A 73 -6.61 1.49 -8.10
C LYS A 73 -7.01 0.69 -6.88
N LEU A 74 -7.84 -0.33 -7.11
CA LEU A 74 -8.43 -1.15 -6.06
C LEU A 74 -7.60 -2.39 -5.72
N GLU A 75 -6.47 -2.57 -6.41
CA GLU A 75 -5.53 -3.63 -6.12
C GLU A 75 -4.10 -3.20 -6.37
N PHE A 76 -3.18 -3.78 -5.60
CA PHE A 76 -1.74 -3.65 -5.77
C PHE A 76 -1.01 -4.85 -5.17
N LEU A 77 0.24 -5.04 -5.59
CA LEU A 77 1.18 -6.01 -5.05
C LEU A 77 2.10 -5.30 -4.05
N GLU A 78 2.40 -5.97 -2.94
CA GLU A 78 3.38 -5.52 -1.94
C GLU A 78 4.29 -6.66 -1.49
N PHE A 79 5.52 -6.33 -1.13
CA PHE A 79 6.37 -7.18 -0.30
C PHE A 79 7.34 -6.32 0.51
N PHE A 80 7.88 -6.91 1.57
CA PHE A 80 8.98 -6.36 2.33
C PHE A 80 10.23 -7.20 2.08
N ASP A 81 11.40 -6.60 2.27
CA ASP A 81 12.64 -7.38 2.39
C ASP A 81 12.63 -8.25 3.65
N ASP A 82 13.62 -9.15 3.77
CA ASP A 82 13.71 -10.12 4.86
C ASP A 82 13.74 -9.48 6.27
N PHE A 83 14.16 -8.21 6.36
CA PHE A 83 14.28 -7.47 7.62
C PHE A 83 13.13 -6.48 7.87
N GLU A 84 12.15 -6.43 6.96
CA GLU A 84 11.03 -5.46 6.98
C GLU A 84 11.45 -3.98 7.00
N GLU A 85 12.66 -3.67 6.55
CA GLU A 85 13.18 -2.31 6.46
C GLU A 85 12.72 -1.63 5.17
N LYS A 86 12.69 -2.37 4.05
CA LYS A 86 12.32 -1.84 2.74
C LYS A 86 10.97 -2.36 2.31
N TYR A 87 10.10 -1.42 1.94
CA TYR A 87 8.78 -1.69 1.42
C TYR A 87 8.77 -1.51 -0.10
N TYR A 88 8.28 -2.51 -0.81
CA TYR A 88 8.18 -2.52 -2.25
C TYR A 88 6.74 -2.75 -2.69
N ALA A 89 6.27 -1.98 -3.66
CA ALA A 89 4.93 -2.14 -4.21
C ALA A 89 4.85 -1.84 -5.70
N SER A 90 3.90 -2.48 -6.37
CA SER A 90 3.57 -2.22 -7.76
C SER A 90 2.10 -2.54 -8.03
N LEU A 91 1.48 -1.84 -8.97
CA LEU A 91 0.13 -2.16 -9.42
C LEU A 91 0.07 -3.46 -10.21
N ASN A 92 1.18 -3.87 -10.83
CA ASN A 92 1.27 -5.06 -11.68
C ASN A 92 2.63 -5.76 -11.51
N ALA A 93 2.71 -7.04 -11.85
CA ALA A 93 3.95 -7.82 -11.82
C ALA A 93 4.88 -7.46 -13.00
N THR A 94 5.44 -6.25 -13.01
CA THR A 94 6.32 -5.78 -14.10
C THR A 94 7.67 -6.50 -14.09
N PRO A 95 8.39 -6.58 -15.23
CA PRO A 95 9.73 -7.17 -15.26
C PRO A 95 10.72 -6.51 -14.28
N LYS A 96 10.60 -5.19 -14.08
CA LYS A 96 11.42 -4.44 -13.10
C LYS A 96 11.08 -4.85 -11.67
N PHE A 97 9.80 -4.90 -11.32
CA PHE A 97 9.34 -5.30 -9.98
C PHE A 97 9.75 -6.74 -9.66
N MET A 98 9.58 -7.67 -10.61
CA MET A 98 9.97 -9.06 -10.42
C MET A 98 11.49 -9.25 -10.33
N ARG A 99 12.28 -8.38 -10.97
CA ARG A 99 13.75 -8.39 -10.81
C ARG A 99 14.16 -7.96 -9.40
N LEU A 100 13.52 -6.92 -8.87
CA LEU A 100 13.72 -6.45 -7.50
C LEU A 100 13.31 -7.50 -6.46
N TRP A 101 12.19 -8.16 -6.70
CA TRP A 101 11.75 -9.29 -5.88
C TRP A 101 12.79 -10.41 -5.78
N ARG A 102 13.44 -10.76 -6.91
CA ARG A 102 14.53 -11.74 -6.92
C ARG A 102 15.79 -11.26 -6.22
N SER A 103 16.16 -9.97 -6.33
CA SER A 103 17.31 -9.44 -5.60
C SER A 103 17.10 -9.46 -4.08
N GLU A 104 15.86 -9.38 -3.64
CA GLU A 104 15.47 -9.51 -2.23
C GLU A 104 15.23 -10.97 -1.81
N LYS A 105 15.78 -11.96 -2.53
CA LYS A 105 15.69 -13.41 -2.23
C LYS A 105 14.28 -14.03 -2.31
N CYS A 106 13.38 -13.39 -3.05
CA CYS A 106 12.03 -13.87 -3.34
C CYS A 106 11.13 -14.04 -2.09
N PRO A 107 10.86 -13.00 -1.29
CA PRO A 107 9.88 -13.06 -0.20
C PRO A 107 8.47 -13.35 -0.74
N ASN A 108 7.47 -13.51 0.12
CA ASN A 108 6.10 -13.58 -0.39
C ASN A 108 5.68 -12.22 -0.96
N ILE A 109 5.21 -12.21 -2.20
CA ILE A 109 4.48 -11.05 -2.74
C ILE A 109 3.01 -11.25 -2.37
N PHE A 110 2.45 -10.25 -1.68
CA PHE A 110 1.05 -10.21 -1.35
C PHE A 110 0.29 -9.35 -2.35
N LYS A 111 -0.92 -9.77 -2.74
CA LYS A 111 -1.89 -8.94 -3.44
C LYS A 111 -2.88 -8.38 -2.43
N ILE A 112 -2.99 -7.07 -2.38
CA ILE A 112 -4.00 -6.34 -1.62
C ILE A 112 -5.15 -6.01 -2.57
N LYS A 113 -6.38 -6.38 -2.18
CA LYS A 113 -7.61 -6.00 -2.88
C LYS A 113 -8.49 -5.17 -1.95
N ILE A 114 -9.13 -4.15 -2.50
CA ILE A 114 -9.91 -3.15 -1.78
C ILE A 114 -11.35 -3.21 -2.28
N ASP A 115 -12.29 -3.45 -1.39
CA ASP A 115 -13.72 -3.21 -1.66
C ASP A 115 -14.00 -1.71 -1.47
N PRO A 116 -14.37 -0.97 -2.53
CA PRO A 116 -14.61 0.47 -2.43
C PRO A 116 -15.91 0.83 -1.70
N GLU A 117 -16.86 -0.09 -1.58
CA GLU A 117 -18.14 0.13 -0.91
C GLU A 117 -17.99 -0.04 0.61
N ASN A 118 -17.32 -1.12 1.02
CA ASN A 118 -17.20 -1.49 2.43
C ASN A 118 -15.84 -1.14 3.05
N LEU A 119 -14.86 -0.72 2.25
CA LEU A 119 -13.46 -0.50 2.64
C LEU A 119 -12.82 -1.73 3.29
N THR A 120 -13.30 -2.92 2.96
CA THR A 120 -12.69 -4.18 3.39
C THR A 120 -11.45 -4.47 2.56
N LEU A 121 -10.44 -5.03 3.21
CA LEU A 121 -9.16 -5.37 2.60
C LEU A 121 -8.95 -6.87 2.61
N THR A 122 -8.67 -7.44 1.44
CA THR A 122 -8.19 -8.82 1.32
C THR A 122 -6.70 -8.81 1.04
N LYS A 123 -5.95 -9.67 1.74
CA LYS A 123 -4.51 -9.88 1.55
C LYS A 123 -4.27 -11.35 1.23
N GLU A 124 -3.82 -11.64 0.02
CA GLU A 124 -3.56 -13.00 -0.46
C GLU A 124 -2.11 -13.13 -0.95
N VAL A 125 -1.51 -14.31 -0.83
CA VAL A 125 -0.16 -14.56 -1.41
C VAL A 125 -0.32 -14.72 -2.92
N ALA A 126 0.25 -13.80 -3.68
CA ALA A 126 0.23 -13.84 -5.15
C ALA A 126 1.44 -14.59 -5.72
N PHE A 127 2.61 -14.42 -5.09
CA PHE A 127 3.84 -15.12 -5.47
C PHE A 127 4.57 -15.59 -4.22
N LYS A 128 5.14 -16.79 -4.30
CA LYS A 128 5.97 -17.39 -3.27
C LYS A 128 7.20 -18.03 -3.89
N LYS A 129 8.30 -18.08 -3.14
CA LYS A 129 9.50 -18.84 -3.54
C LYS A 129 9.15 -20.31 -3.73
N ILE A 130 9.62 -20.90 -4.82
CA ILE A 130 9.47 -22.33 -5.07
C ILE A 130 10.51 -23.06 -4.22
N SER A 131 10.06 -23.99 -3.37
CA SER A 131 10.93 -24.92 -2.67
C SER A 131 11.09 -26.19 -3.52
N ILE A 132 12.23 -26.29 -4.20
CA ILE A 132 12.60 -27.52 -4.90
C ILE A 132 13.37 -28.38 -3.89
N LYS A 133 12.75 -29.47 -3.43
CA LYS A 133 13.46 -30.52 -2.70
C LYS A 133 14.06 -31.45 -3.75
N PHE A 134 15.38 -31.42 -3.91
CA PHE A 134 16.05 -32.49 -4.64
C PHE A 134 16.00 -33.72 -3.74
N GLY A 135 15.26 -34.74 -4.17
CA GLY A 135 15.31 -36.06 -3.53
C GLY A 135 16.74 -36.58 -3.60
N GLU A 136 17.19 -37.17 -2.50
CA GLU A 136 18.47 -37.87 -2.38
C GLU A 136 18.64 -38.82 -3.57
N LEU A 137 19.67 -38.57 -4.38
CA LEU A 137 20.12 -39.44 -5.46
C LEU A 137 20.72 -40.72 -4.87
#